data_AF-A0A959YA29-F1
#
_entry.id   AF-A0A959YA29-F1
#
_cell.length_a   1.000
_cell.length_b   1.000
_cell.length_c   1.000
_cell.angle_alpha   90.00
_cell.angle_beta   90.00
_cell.angle_gamma   90.00
#
_symmetry.space_group_name_H-M   'P 1'
#
loop_
_entity.id
_entity.type
_entity.pdbx_description
1 polymer ?
#
loop_
_entity_poly.entity_id
_entity_poly.type
_entity_poly.pdbx_seq_one_letter_code
_entity_poly.pdbx_strand_id
1 'polypeptide(L)'
;EAFLYACDTAGILVWQDLQFANWVPWDDETYRANARAEVMEQVSRISAHPCLALFCGNNELDVAWHNWGWQGTYGYEAADEERMEQAYADCFLRDLPGIVAAGSDVPYVHTSPLSNWGNADGLRHGSLHDWAVWHGDAPIATFG
;
A
#
# COMPACT_ATOMS: atom_id res chain seq x y z
N GLU A 1 -2.52 -11.46 17.04
CA GLU A 1 -2.19 -12.71 17.75
C GLU A 1 -2.95 -13.93 17.21
N ALA A 2 -4.21 -14.19 17.59
CA ALA A 2 -4.87 -15.46 17.25
C ALA A 2 -4.92 -15.80 15.75
N PHE A 3 -5.16 -14.80 14.89
CA PHE A 3 -5.14 -14.97 13.44
C PHE A 3 -3.76 -15.40 12.92
N LEU A 4 -2.71 -14.66 13.28
CA LEU A 4 -1.35 -14.96 12.82
C LEU A 4 -0.85 -16.30 13.37
N TYR A 5 -1.20 -16.65 14.61
CA TYR A 5 -0.90 -17.98 15.16
C TYR A 5 -1.59 -19.11 14.37
N ALA A 6 -2.84 -18.90 13.94
CA ALA A 6 -3.53 -19.86 13.08
C ALA A 6 -2.83 -19.99 11.71
N CYS A 7 -2.38 -18.87 11.13
CA CYS A 7 -1.59 -18.87 9.90
C CYS A 7 -0.24 -19.57 10.07
N ASP A 8 0.48 -19.32 11.18
CA ASP A 8 1.74 -20.00 11.51
C ASP A 8 1.56 -21.52 11.56
N THR A 9 0.52 -21.98 12.26
CA THR A 9 0.25 -23.42 12.43
C THR A 9 -0.28 -24.08 11.16
N ALA A 10 -0.98 -23.33 10.30
CA ALA A 10 -1.50 -23.82 9.03
C ALA A 10 -0.48 -23.71 7.87
N GLY A 11 0.64 -23.01 8.05
CA GLY A 11 1.60 -22.74 6.99
C GLY A 11 1.06 -21.81 5.89
N ILE A 12 0.18 -20.88 6.26
CA ILE A 12 -0.41 -19.90 5.33
C ILE A 12 0.38 -18.59 5.45
N LEU A 13 1.02 -18.16 4.38
CA LEU A 13 1.73 -16.88 4.37
C LEU A 13 0.76 -15.69 4.42
N VAL A 14 1.17 -14.65 5.14
CA VAL A 14 0.41 -13.41 5.30
C VAL A 14 1.17 -12.27 4.64
N TRP A 15 0.49 -11.64 3.68
CA TRP A 15 0.78 -10.30 3.21
C TRP A 15 0.02 -9.32 4.10
N GLN A 16 0.71 -8.42 4.79
CA GLN A 16 0.10 -7.45 5.70
C GLN A 16 0.21 -6.03 5.15
N ASP A 17 -0.91 -5.46 4.74
CA ASP A 17 -1.00 -4.02 4.53
C ASP A 17 -0.93 -3.30 5.89
N LEU A 18 -0.12 -2.26 5.95
CA LEU A 18 -0.29 -1.19 6.93
C LEU A 18 -1.65 -0.52 6.65
N GLN A 19 -2.31 -0.02 7.68
CA GLN A 19 -3.74 0.32 7.63
C GLN A 19 -4.06 1.64 6.89
N PHE A 20 -3.58 1.76 5.64
CA PHE A 20 -3.75 2.89 4.75
C PHE A 20 -4.41 2.42 3.44
N ALA A 21 -5.61 2.93 3.18
CA ALA A 21 -6.35 2.71 1.94
C ALA A 21 -7.00 4.01 1.42
N ASN A 22 -6.59 5.16 1.97
CA ASN A 22 -6.98 6.50 1.58
C ASN A 22 -5.77 7.44 1.67
N TRP A 23 -5.88 8.62 1.06
CA TRP A 23 -4.83 9.62 1.14
C TRP A 23 -4.54 10.04 2.59
N VAL A 24 -3.26 10.31 2.87
CA VAL A 24 -2.79 10.61 4.23
C VAL A 24 -2.33 12.07 4.33
N PRO A 25 -2.75 12.81 5.37
CA PRO A 25 -2.25 14.17 5.63
C PRO A 25 -0.87 14.11 6.32
N TRP A 26 0.16 13.64 5.59
CA TRP A 26 1.48 13.37 6.18
C TRP A 26 2.26 14.62 6.61
N ASP A 27 1.79 15.79 6.21
CA ASP A 27 2.32 17.09 6.61
C ASP A 27 1.74 17.62 7.93
N ASP A 28 0.68 16.99 8.46
CA ASP A 28 0.24 17.19 9.84
C ASP A 28 1.11 16.34 10.78
N GLU A 29 1.98 17.00 11.54
CA GLU A 29 2.90 16.33 12.47
C GLU A 29 2.16 15.52 13.55
N THR A 30 0.96 15.92 13.95
CA THR A 30 0.15 15.16 14.93
C THR A 30 -0.30 13.84 14.32
N TYR A 31 -0.81 13.88 13.09
CA TYR A 31 -1.20 12.68 12.36
C TYR A 31 0.00 11.79 12.10
N ARG A 32 1.09 12.36 11.57
CA ARG A 32 2.33 11.64 11.25
C ARG A 32 2.93 10.97 12.48
N ALA A 33 3.02 11.65 13.62
CA ALA A 33 3.54 11.07 14.85
C ALA A 33 2.67 9.91 15.34
N ASN A 34 1.34 10.05 15.29
CA ASN A 34 0.42 9.00 15.67
C ASN A 34 0.51 7.77 14.74
N ALA A 35 0.51 8.00 13.43
CA ALA A 35 0.64 6.94 12.43
C ALA A 35 1.97 6.17 12.57
N ARG A 36 3.07 6.88 12.81
CA ARG A 36 4.37 6.25 13.07
C ARG A 36 4.34 5.42 14.36
N ALA A 37 3.71 5.92 15.42
CA ALA A 37 3.56 5.17 16.67
C ALA A 37 2.79 3.87 16.46
N GLU A 38 1.65 3.94 15.75
CA GLU A 38 0.87 2.75 15.39
C GLU A 38 1.74 1.75 14.61
N VAL A 39 2.41 2.18 13.54
CA VAL A 39 3.22 1.26 12.72
C VAL A 39 4.37 0.65 13.52
N MET A 40 5.05 1.42 14.37
CA MET A 40 6.10 0.88 15.25
C MET A 40 5.56 -0.20 16.19
N GLU A 41 4.40 0.04 16.80
CA GLU A 41 3.75 -0.93 17.69
C GLU A 41 3.32 -2.19 16.93
N GLN A 42 2.70 -2.03 15.75
CA GLN A 42 2.26 -3.15 14.93
C GLN A 42 3.44 -4.00 14.47
N VAL A 43 4.47 -3.38 13.88
CA VAL A 43 5.68 -4.07 13.40
C VAL A 43 6.32 -4.87 14.53
N SER A 44 6.54 -4.24 15.69
CA SER A 44 7.11 -4.93 16.86
C SER A 44 6.25 -6.10 17.32
N ARG A 45 4.93 -5.92 17.33
CA ARG A 45 3.98 -6.94 17.78
C ARG A 45 3.94 -8.16 16.88
N ILE A 46 3.95 -7.97 15.54
CA ILE A 46 3.65 -9.06 14.60
C ILE A 46 4.86 -9.68 13.91
N SER A 47 6.03 -9.03 13.94
CA SER A 47 7.20 -9.49 13.17
C SER A 47 7.80 -10.82 13.63
N ALA A 48 7.44 -11.30 14.81
CA ALA A 48 7.87 -12.61 15.31
C ALA A 48 7.09 -13.79 14.69
N HIS A 49 5.99 -13.52 13.99
CA HIS A 49 5.18 -14.58 13.36
C HIS A 49 5.83 -15.05 12.06
N PRO A 50 6.23 -16.33 11.94
CA PRO A 50 6.87 -16.87 10.74
C PRO A 50 5.97 -16.87 9.50
N CYS A 51 4.64 -16.80 9.67
CA CYS A 51 3.73 -16.66 8.54
C CYS A 51 3.81 -15.28 7.86
N LEU A 52 4.30 -14.25 8.54
CA LEU A 52 4.34 -12.90 8.01
C LEU A 52 5.43 -12.79 6.93
N ALA A 53 4.99 -12.66 5.68
CA ALA A 53 5.87 -12.76 4.52
C ALA A 53 6.23 -11.40 3.91
N LEU A 54 5.36 -10.40 4.07
CA LEU A 54 5.51 -9.09 3.45
C LEU A 54 4.71 -8.03 4.22
N PHE A 55 5.31 -6.86 4.41
CA PHE A 55 4.58 -5.62 4.72
C PHE A 55 4.31 -4.84 3.44
N CYS A 56 3.12 -4.29 3.32
CA CYS A 56 2.75 -3.38 2.24
C CYS A 56 2.31 -2.04 2.82
N GLY A 57 2.75 -0.94 2.22
CA GLY A 57 2.52 0.41 2.74
C GLY A 57 1.06 0.83 2.69
N ASN A 58 0.36 0.55 1.59
CA ASN A 58 -1.03 0.94 1.40
C ASN A 58 -1.72 0.13 0.30
N ASN A 59 -3.04 0.24 0.25
CA ASN A 59 -3.86 -0.19 -0.88
C ASN A 59 -4.11 0.96 -1.87
N GLU A 60 -3.68 0.75 -3.11
CA GLU A 60 -4.02 1.44 -4.35
C GLU A 60 -3.68 2.94 -4.45
N LEU A 61 -3.05 3.57 -3.47
CA LEU A 61 -2.89 5.03 -3.48
C LEU A 61 -2.05 5.52 -4.67
N ASP A 62 -1.00 4.79 -5.03
CA ASP A 62 -0.14 5.10 -6.19
C ASP A 62 -0.94 5.09 -7.50
N VAL A 63 -1.68 4.00 -7.72
CA VAL A 63 -2.50 3.82 -8.92
C VAL A 63 -3.65 4.81 -8.94
N ALA A 64 -4.30 5.04 -7.80
CA ALA A 64 -5.39 6.00 -7.69
C ALA A 64 -4.92 7.41 -8.05
N TRP A 65 -3.80 7.84 -7.47
CA TRP A 65 -3.20 9.14 -7.75
C TRP A 65 -2.89 9.32 -9.23
N HIS A 66 -2.25 8.34 -9.87
CA HIS A 66 -1.80 8.48 -11.25
C HIS A 66 -2.85 8.16 -12.32
N ASN A 67 -3.92 7.42 -11.98
CA ASN A 67 -4.81 6.84 -13.00
C ASN A 67 -6.31 7.11 -12.79
N TRP A 68 -6.77 7.58 -11.62
CA TRP A 68 -8.21 7.79 -11.36
C TRP A 68 -8.69 9.21 -11.67
N GLY A 69 -7.81 10.10 -12.15
CA GLY A 69 -8.18 11.45 -12.60
C GLY A 69 -8.57 12.40 -11.47
N TRP A 70 -8.05 12.18 -10.25
CA TRP A 70 -8.34 12.99 -9.07
C TRP A 70 -7.95 14.47 -9.25
N GLN A 71 -6.83 14.73 -9.91
CA GLN A 71 -6.33 16.08 -10.16
C GLN A 71 -7.36 16.95 -10.88
N GLY A 72 -7.91 16.45 -11.99
CA GLY A 72 -8.96 17.16 -12.72
C GLY A 72 -10.31 17.17 -11.99
N THR A 73 -10.66 16.07 -11.32
CA THR A 73 -11.97 15.91 -10.66
C THR A 73 -12.11 16.83 -9.44
N TYR A 74 -11.04 16.96 -8.65
CA TYR A 74 -11.03 17.75 -7.41
C TYR A 74 -10.41 19.14 -7.60
N GLY A 75 -9.91 19.44 -8.79
CA GLY A 75 -9.33 20.75 -9.13
C GLY A 75 -8.04 21.03 -8.38
N TYR A 76 -7.17 20.00 -8.23
CA TYR A 76 -5.85 20.19 -7.63
C TYR A 76 -5.00 21.09 -8.51
N GLU A 77 -4.32 22.05 -7.89
CA GLU A 77 -3.30 22.85 -8.56
C GLU A 77 -1.93 22.17 -8.46
N ALA A 78 -0.96 22.64 -9.25
CA ALA A 78 0.39 22.07 -9.25
C ALA A 78 1.04 22.02 -7.84
N ALA A 79 0.73 23.00 -6.98
CA ALA A 79 1.21 23.00 -5.60
C ALA A 79 0.54 21.94 -4.71
N ASP A 80 -0.73 21.61 -4.97
CA ASP A 80 -1.42 20.52 -4.29
C ASP A 80 -0.85 19.17 -4.72
N GLU A 81 -0.61 19.00 -6.03
CA GLU A 81 0.00 17.80 -6.58
C GLU A 81 1.40 17.55 -5.99
N GLU A 82 2.26 18.56 -5.97
CA GLU A 82 3.60 18.46 -5.37
C GLU A 82 3.53 18.13 -3.88
N ARG A 83 2.61 18.77 -3.13
CA ARG A 83 2.41 18.48 -1.70
C ARG A 83 1.95 17.04 -1.48
N MET A 84 1.04 16.55 -2.30
CA MET A 84 0.53 15.18 -2.22
C MET A 84 1.65 14.19 -2.54
N GLU A 85 2.36 14.34 -3.65
CA GLU A 85 3.49 13.47 -4.02
C GLU A 85 4.57 13.45 -2.94
N GLN A 86 4.90 14.61 -2.35
CA GLN A 86 5.86 14.68 -1.26
C GLN A 86 5.34 13.96 0.00
N ALA A 87 4.07 14.12 0.35
CA ALA A 87 3.46 13.39 1.47
C ALA A 87 3.51 11.88 1.28
N TYR A 88 3.26 11.41 0.06
CA TYR A 88 3.35 9.99 -0.30
C TYR A 88 4.80 9.47 -0.20
N ALA A 89 5.76 10.21 -0.76
CA ALA A 89 7.18 9.86 -0.68
C ALA A 89 7.69 9.82 0.76
N ASP A 90 7.32 10.83 1.56
CA ASP A 90 7.68 10.92 2.96
C ASP A 90 7.12 9.76 3.78
N CYS A 91 5.87 9.37 3.53
CA CYS A 91 5.20 8.27 4.21
C CYS A 91 5.73 6.91 3.75
N PHE A 92 5.44 6.53 2.51
CA PHE A 92 5.55 5.16 2.03
C PHE A 92 6.91 4.83 1.42
N LEU A 93 7.71 5.83 1.06
CA LEU A 93 9.05 5.62 0.50
C LEU A 93 10.18 5.92 1.50
N ARG A 94 9.90 6.66 2.58
CA ARG A 94 10.91 7.04 3.58
C ARG A 94 10.58 6.54 4.99
N ASP A 95 9.50 7.02 5.60
CA ASP A 95 9.28 6.86 7.03
C ASP A 95 8.86 5.43 7.40
N LEU A 96 7.81 4.90 6.74
CA LEU A 96 7.28 3.56 7.02
C LEU A 96 8.26 2.43 6.67
N PRO A 97 8.93 2.41 5.49
CA PRO A 97 9.96 1.41 5.24
C PRO A 97 11.10 1.48 6.25
N GLY A 98 11.47 2.69 6.71
CA GLY A 98 12.47 2.86 7.77
C GLY A 98 12.06 2.26 9.11
N ILE A 99 10.78 2.39 9.49
CA ILE A 99 10.23 1.77 10.70
C ILE A 99 10.22 0.25 10.58
N VAL A 100 9.75 -0.29 9.45
CA VAL A 100 9.71 -1.74 9.21
C VAL A 100 11.12 -2.32 9.28
N ALA A 101 12.08 -1.74 8.55
CA ALA A 101 13.46 -2.21 8.52
C ALA A 101 14.18 -2.11 9.88
N ALA A 102 13.77 -1.18 10.75
CA ALA A 102 14.32 -1.06 12.10
C ALA A 102 13.74 -2.10 13.09
N GLY A 103 12.52 -2.58 12.83
CA GLY A 103 11.78 -3.49 13.73
C GLY A 103 11.62 -4.92 13.23
N SER A 104 12.03 -5.22 11.99
CA SER A 104 11.76 -6.49 11.32
C SER A 104 12.71 -6.75 10.14
N ASP A 105 12.95 -8.03 9.86
CA ASP A 105 13.60 -8.49 8.62
C ASP A 105 12.59 -8.81 7.50
N VAL A 106 11.28 -8.70 7.78
CA VAL A 106 10.22 -8.93 6.78
C VAL A 106 10.31 -7.86 5.69
N PRO A 107 10.27 -8.23 4.40
CA PRO A 107 10.36 -7.27 3.31
C PRO A 107 9.19 -6.28 3.30
N TYR A 108 9.40 -5.13 2.67
CA TYR A 108 8.43 -4.06 2.53
C TYR A 108 8.22 -3.69 1.05
N VAL A 109 6.97 -3.41 0.68
CA VAL A 109 6.59 -2.77 -0.59
C VAL A 109 5.76 -1.52 -0.30
N HIS A 110 5.92 -0.45 -1.06
CA HIS A 110 5.28 0.84 -0.73
C HIS A 110 3.77 0.86 -0.98
N THR A 111 3.27 0.04 -1.89
CA THR A 111 1.86 0.01 -2.32
C THR A 111 1.50 -1.35 -2.92
N SER A 112 0.21 -1.66 -2.96
CA SER A 112 -0.34 -2.65 -3.88
C SER A 112 -1.52 -2.04 -4.65
N PRO A 113 -1.55 -2.13 -5.98
CA PRO A 113 -0.60 -2.82 -6.84
C PRO A 113 0.63 -1.96 -7.19
N LEU A 114 1.74 -2.61 -7.54
CA LEU A 114 2.94 -1.97 -8.10
C LEU A 114 2.81 -1.61 -9.59
N SER A 115 1.65 -1.92 -10.16
CA SER A 115 1.38 -1.76 -11.58
C SER A 115 -0.08 -1.46 -11.81
N ASN A 116 -0.42 -0.99 -13.01
CA ASN A 116 -1.78 -0.62 -13.36
C ASN A 116 -2.31 -1.41 -14.56
N TRP A 117 -3.60 -1.72 -14.53
CA TRP A 117 -4.32 -2.32 -15.65
C TRP A 117 -4.67 -1.24 -16.70
N GLY A 118 -5.14 -1.66 -17.87
CA GLY A 118 -5.52 -0.74 -18.96
C GLY A 118 -4.37 -0.28 -19.87
N ASN A 119 -3.13 -0.71 -19.63
CA ASN A 119 -2.02 -0.56 -20.57
C ASN A 119 -1.15 -1.83 -20.64
N ALA A 120 -0.53 -2.10 -21.79
CA ALA A 120 0.15 -3.37 -22.06
C ALA A 120 1.42 -3.60 -21.24
N ASP A 121 2.09 -2.52 -20.83
CA ASP A 121 3.32 -2.59 -20.04
C ASP A 121 3.01 -2.97 -18.58
N GLY A 122 1.97 -2.36 -18.01
CA GLY A 122 1.53 -2.61 -16.64
C GLY A 122 1.08 -4.05 -16.38
N LEU A 123 0.57 -4.75 -17.40
CA LEU A 123 0.20 -6.16 -17.27
C LEU A 123 1.38 -7.12 -17.11
N ARG A 124 2.64 -6.64 -17.18
CA ARG A 124 3.85 -7.48 -17.25
C ARG A 124 4.84 -7.29 -16.10
N HIS A 125 4.56 -6.40 -15.15
CA HIS A 125 5.47 -6.15 -14.02
C HIS A 125 4.70 -5.93 -12.71
N GLY A 126 5.35 -6.23 -11.58
CA GLY A 126 4.78 -5.97 -10.25
C GLY A 126 3.53 -6.80 -9.92
N SER A 127 2.90 -6.47 -8.79
CA SER A 127 1.53 -6.90 -8.49
C SER A 127 0.53 -6.09 -9.32
N LEU A 128 -0.64 -6.66 -9.57
CA LEU A 128 -1.70 -6.06 -10.37
C LEU A 128 -3.06 -6.26 -9.69
N HIS A 129 -3.85 -5.20 -9.65
CA HIS A 129 -5.28 -5.30 -9.37
C HIS A 129 -6.01 -5.14 -10.71
N ASP A 130 -6.32 -6.25 -11.37
CA ASP A 130 -7.00 -6.21 -12.67
C ASP A 130 -8.50 -6.04 -12.48
N TRP A 131 -8.93 -4.79 -12.58
CA TRP A 131 -10.33 -4.39 -12.50
C TRP A 131 -11.00 -4.25 -13.88
N ALA A 132 -10.36 -4.70 -14.97
CA ALA A 132 -10.96 -4.67 -16.31
C ALA A 132 -12.26 -5.48 -16.36
N VAL A 133 -12.28 -6.62 -15.67
CA VAL A 133 -13.49 -7.39 -15.40
C VAL A 133 -14.14 -6.85 -14.13
N TRP A 134 -15.48 -6.81 -14.09
CA TRP A 134 -16.32 -6.26 -13.02
C TRP A 134 -16.46 -4.73 -13.02
N HIS A 135 -15.37 -3.96 -12.80
CA HIS A 135 -15.46 -2.49 -12.81
C HIS A 135 -15.37 -1.91 -14.22
N GLY A 136 -14.49 -2.47 -15.04
CA GLY A 136 -14.46 -2.19 -16.47
C GLY A 136 -15.54 -2.97 -17.23
N ASP A 137 -15.63 -2.69 -18.53
CA ASP A 137 -16.58 -3.34 -19.44
C ASP A 137 -16.05 -4.64 -20.05
N ALA A 138 -14.93 -5.18 -19.53
CA ALA A 138 -14.38 -6.41 -20.09
C ALA A 138 -15.29 -7.61 -19.77
N PRO A 139 -15.51 -8.53 -20.73
CA PRO A 139 -16.25 -9.75 -20.47
C PRO A 139 -15.58 -10.62 -19.39
N ILE A 140 -16.37 -11.36 -18.62
CA ILE A 140 -15.84 -12.34 -17.64
C ILE A 140 -14.92 -13.38 -18.28
N ALA A 141 -15.11 -13.68 -19.56
CA ALA A 141 -14.27 -14.60 -20.33
C ALA A 141 -12.82 -14.09 -20.53
N THR A 142 -12.55 -12.82 -20.28
CA THR A 142 -11.22 -12.22 -20.32
C THR A 142 -10.44 -12.46 -19.02
N PHE A 143 -11.10 -12.94 -17.96
CA PHE A 143 -10.46 -13.26 -16.68
C PHE A 143 -9.69 -14.60 -16.79
N GLY A 144 -8.35 -14.55 -16.88
CA GLY A 144 -7.47 -15.73 -16.87
C GLY A 144 -6.28 -15.60 -17.79
#